data_AF-A0A7S1R558-F1
#
_entry.id   AF-A0A7S1R558-F1
#
_cell.length_a   1.000
_cell.length_b   1.000
_cell.length_c   1.000
_cell.angle_alpha   90.00
_cell.angle_beta   90.00
_cell.angle_gamma   90.00
#
_symmetry.space_group_name_H-M   'P 1'
#
loop_
_entity.id
_entity.type
_entity.pdbx_description
1 polymer ?
#
loop_
_entity_poly.entity_id
_entity_poly.type
_entity_poly.pdbx_seq_one_letter_code
_entity_poly.pdbx_strand_id
1 'polypeptide(L)'
;GDGTIREPAQQARVAVADTFVVYDQAHTRGADHRLRQDAAAAMTVGPSTRKDALMQAAARLRGLGYGQTLRVWVDADSDAMRAINSLADAVVERGGRCDDPRVFNLSLLVMWALLNSAKDTAGLMALLLQQQLQYAASEAAKTAGKKAYLDDVDVDPLAMYGSSATTVALKDHAARRAKTFAEGNGIAEAEAMAIGDLLASRAGTLTCVVSGTGLDNQTERELEVQVQMEQKTRTQTARLNPAVDTATAETVA
;
A
#
# COMPACT_ATOMS: atom_id res chain seq x y z
N GLY A 1 -0.14 21.54 37.72
CA GLY A 1 0.66 20.45 38.29
C GLY A 1 1.04 19.54 37.15
N ASP A 2 2.31 19.58 36.76
CA ASP A 2 2.91 18.86 35.64
C ASP A 2 2.87 17.34 35.90
N GLY A 3 2.03 16.64 35.15
CA GLY A 3 1.82 15.19 35.25
C GLY A 3 2.71 14.39 34.29
N THR A 4 3.97 14.78 34.11
CA THR A 4 4.92 13.94 33.37
C THR A 4 5.40 12.80 34.26
N ILE A 5 4.94 11.58 33.97
CA ILE A 5 5.51 10.34 34.51
C ILE A 5 6.98 10.28 34.05
N ARG A 6 7.89 10.72 34.92
CA ARG A 6 9.35 10.59 34.77
C ARG A 6 9.85 9.62 35.82
N GLU A 7 9.62 8.32 35.63
CA GLU A 7 10.44 7.30 36.29
C GLU A 7 11.50 6.76 35.32
N PRO A 8 12.71 6.47 35.82
CA PRO A 8 13.86 7.20 35.33
C PRO A 8 14.79 6.33 34.50
N ALA A 9 15.38 6.92 33.47
CA ALA A 9 16.55 6.39 32.77
C ALA A 9 17.71 5.98 33.72
N GLN A 10 17.65 6.35 35.00
CA GLN A 10 18.58 5.97 36.07
C GLN A 10 18.47 4.51 36.53
N GLN A 11 17.36 3.81 36.25
CA GLN A 11 17.24 2.37 36.57
C GLN A 11 17.69 1.46 35.42
N ALA A 12 17.88 2.02 34.21
CA ALA A 12 18.39 1.26 33.08
C ALA A 12 19.87 0.90 33.32
N ARG A 13 20.18 -0.39 33.26
CA ARG A 13 21.57 -0.89 33.37
C ARG A 13 22.43 -0.56 32.16
N VAL A 14 21.83 -0.02 31.10
CA VAL A 14 22.46 0.35 29.84
C VAL A 14 22.41 1.86 29.70
N ALA A 15 23.54 2.48 29.39
CA ALA A 15 23.58 3.91 29.13
C ALA A 15 22.71 4.22 27.91
N VAL A 16 21.98 5.34 27.92
CA VAL A 16 21.14 5.77 26.79
C VAL A 16 21.96 5.88 25.50
N ALA A 17 23.26 6.20 25.60
CA ALA A 17 24.18 6.24 24.47
C ALA A 17 24.37 4.88 23.77
N ASP A 18 24.16 3.77 24.48
CA ASP A 18 24.29 2.40 24.00
C ASP A 18 22.94 1.76 23.67
N THR A 19 21.90 2.57 23.51
CA THR A 19 20.55 2.13 23.13
C THR A 19 20.21 2.51 21.70
N PHE A 20 19.39 1.69 21.05
CA PHE A 20 18.76 2.00 19.79
C PHE A 20 17.25 1.98 19.95
N VAL A 21 16.56 2.78 19.14
CA VAL A 21 15.10 2.85 19.12
C VAL A 21 14.61 2.13 17.88
N VAL A 22 13.68 1.20 18.07
CA VAL A 22 12.98 0.54 16.97
C VAL A 22 11.64 1.21 16.76
N TYR A 23 11.40 1.60 15.53
CA TYR A 23 10.18 2.25 15.09
C TYR A 23 9.38 1.30 14.20
N ASP A 24 8.28 0.77 14.71
CA ASP A 24 7.34 -0.03 13.93
C ASP A 24 6.08 0.76 13.59
N GLN A 25 5.65 0.72 12.33
CA GLN A 25 4.55 1.52 11.80
C GLN A 25 3.20 1.25 12.51
N ALA A 26 2.98 0.01 12.97
CA ALA A 26 1.76 -0.37 13.68
C ALA A 26 1.76 0.10 15.15
N HIS A 27 2.87 -0.13 15.86
CA HIS A 27 2.91 -0.02 17.32
C HIS A 27 3.48 1.30 17.84
N THR A 28 4.19 2.07 17.03
CA THR A 28 4.91 3.29 17.49
C THR A 28 4.31 4.58 16.97
N ARG A 29 3.03 4.58 16.60
CA ARG A 29 2.31 5.82 16.23
C ARG A 29 2.15 6.70 17.47
N GLY A 30 2.51 7.98 17.35
CA GLY A 30 2.43 8.94 18.45
C GLY A 30 3.56 8.86 19.49
N ALA A 31 4.49 7.91 19.35
CA ALA A 31 5.69 7.88 20.18
C ALA A 31 6.66 8.99 19.74
N ASP A 32 7.02 9.88 20.67
CA ASP A 32 7.98 10.95 20.43
C ASP A 32 9.25 10.72 21.26
N HIS A 33 10.36 10.39 20.59
CA HIS A 33 11.66 10.26 21.22
C HIS A 33 12.56 11.42 20.83
N ARG A 34 13.18 12.05 21.84
CA ARG A 34 14.24 13.02 21.61
C ARG A 34 15.54 12.28 21.28
N LEU A 35 15.80 12.15 19.98
CA LEU A 35 17.04 11.54 19.48
C LEU A 35 18.21 12.53 19.61
N ARG A 36 19.43 12.00 19.71
CA ARG A 36 20.65 12.79 19.69
C ARG A 36 20.77 13.60 18.39
N GLN A 37 21.47 14.72 18.42
CA GLN A 37 21.68 15.56 17.23
C GLN A 37 22.48 14.84 16.13
N ASP A 38 23.31 13.87 16.50
CA ASP A 38 24.13 13.05 15.60
C ASP A 38 23.53 11.65 15.33
N ALA A 39 22.24 11.45 15.63
CA ALA A 39 21.61 10.16 15.45
C ALA A 39 21.61 9.71 13.97
N ALA A 40 21.99 8.46 13.74
CA ALA A 40 21.85 7.79 12.45
C ALA A 40 20.70 6.79 12.52
N ALA A 41 19.85 6.76 11.51
CA ALA A 41 18.80 5.76 11.38
C ALA A 41 18.96 4.90 10.12
N ALA A 42 18.53 3.65 10.23
CA ALA A 42 18.27 2.78 9.11
C ALA A 42 16.76 2.64 8.94
N MET A 43 16.26 2.82 7.71
CA MET A 43 14.86 2.62 7.36
C MET A 43 14.75 1.50 6.34
N THR A 44 13.95 0.49 6.64
CA THR A 44 13.60 -0.57 5.70
C THR A 44 12.30 -0.24 5.00
N VAL A 45 12.22 -0.50 3.69
CA VAL A 45 10.99 -0.28 2.90
C VAL A 45 10.43 -1.60 2.38
N GLY A 46 9.11 -1.74 2.39
CA GLY A 46 8.37 -2.88 1.83
C GLY A 46 7.73 -2.54 0.47
N PRO A 47 7.26 -3.53 -0.30
CA PRO A 47 6.80 -3.35 -1.69
C PRO A 47 5.62 -2.38 -1.86
N SER A 48 4.79 -2.21 -0.84
CA SER A 48 3.64 -1.30 -0.82
C SER A 48 3.94 0.07 -0.19
N THR A 49 5.22 0.40 0.05
CA THR A 49 5.60 1.68 0.69
C THR A 49 5.12 2.84 -0.17
N ARG A 50 4.31 3.71 0.44
CA ARG A 50 3.76 4.94 -0.16
C ARG A 50 4.57 6.15 0.28
N LYS A 51 4.43 7.27 -0.45
CA LYS A 51 5.12 8.53 -0.13
C LYS A 51 4.94 8.93 1.33
N ASP A 52 3.71 8.82 1.86
CA ASP A 52 3.40 9.34 3.18
C ASP A 52 4.00 8.47 4.27
N ALA A 53 4.03 7.14 4.09
CA ALA A 53 4.71 6.23 5.01
C ALA A 53 6.23 6.48 5.04
N LEU A 54 6.84 6.64 3.85
CA LEU A 54 8.26 6.96 3.71
C LEU A 54 8.61 8.29 4.42
N MET A 55 7.81 9.33 4.16
CA MET A 55 8.00 10.65 4.74
C MET A 55 7.74 10.66 6.24
N GLN A 56 6.70 9.98 6.72
CA GLN A 56 6.40 9.88 8.15
C GLN A 56 7.50 9.16 8.91
N ALA A 57 8.09 8.11 8.34
CA ALA A 57 9.22 7.42 8.94
C ALA A 57 10.47 8.31 9.01
N ALA A 58 10.80 9.00 7.90
CA ALA A 58 11.92 9.94 7.85
C ALA A 58 11.73 11.13 8.81
N ALA A 59 10.51 11.65 8.93
CA ALA A 59 10.17 12.80 9.78
C ALA A 59 10.35 12.55 11.29
N ARG A 60 10.50 11.28 11.72
CA ARG A 60 10.87 10.95 13.10
C ARG A 60 12.28 11.44 13.44
N LEU A 61 13.14 11.59 12.43
CA LEU A 61 14.41 12.31 12.54
C LEU A 61 14.16 13.81 12.32
N ARG A 62 13.78 14.52 13.40
CA ARG A 62 13.51 15.96 13.35
C ARG A 62 14.73 16.81 12.96
N GLY A 63 15.93 16.27 13.09
CA GLY A 63 17.20 16.90 12.70
C GLY A 63 17.80 16.31 11.43
N LEU A 64 17.01 15.65 10.57
CA LEU A 64 17.50 15.08 9.32
C LEU A 64 18.12 16.19 8.45
N GLY A 65 19.40 16.04 8.10
CA GLY A 65 20.18 17.07 7.39
C GLY A 65 20.84 18.12 8.30
N TYR A 66 20.56 18.09 9.61
CA TYR A 66 21.14 18.95 10.64
C TYR A 66 21.82 18.10 11.72
N GLY A 67 22.79 17.28 11.31
CA GLY A 67 23.53 16.35 12.16
C GLY A 67 22.98 14.92 12.15
N GLN A 68 21.67 14.73 11.95
CA GLN A 68 21.09 13.40 11.83
C GLN A 68 21.15 12.89 10.39
N THR A 69 21.32 11.57 10.24
CA THR A 69 21.44 10.91 8.94
C THR A 69 20.49 9.74 8.82
N LEU A 70 20.06 9.47 7.58
CA LEU A 70 19.14 8.37 7.26
C LEU A 70 19.76 7.52 6.16
N ARG A 71 19.79 6.20 6.38
CA ARG A 71 20.13 5.21 5.36
C ARG A 71 18.90 4.36 5.07
N VAL A 72 18.52 4.27 3.80
CA VAL A 72 17.40 3.40 3.39
C VAL A 72 17.94 2.06 2.93
N TRP A 73 17.39 0.98 3.48
CA TRP A 73 17.73 -0.40 3.15
C TRP A 73 16.55 -1.03 2.41
N VAL A 74 16.85 -1.64 1.28
CA VAL A 74 15.90 -2.41 0.48
C VAL A 74 16.51 -3.80 0.34
N ASP A 75 15.72 -4.82 0.65
CA ASP A 75 16.14 -6.20 0.44
C ASP A 75 16.30 -6.48 -1.06
N ALA A 76 17.43 -7.04 -1.47
CA ALA A 76 17.81 -7.21 -2.86
C ALA A 76 16.83 -8.13 -3.63
N ASP A 77 16.29 -9.13 -2.95
CA ASP A 77 15.36 -10.10 -3.53
C ASP A 77 13.89 -9.68 -3.42
N SER A 78 13.62 -8.49 -2.87
CA SER A 78 12.26 -8.00 -2.68
C SER A 78 11.64 -7.46 -3.97
N ASP A 79 10.31 -7.56 -4.06
CA ASP A 79 9.55 -6.94 -5.15
C ASP A 79 9.71 -5.41 -5.17
N ALA A 80 10.03 -4.80 -4.03
CA ALA A 80 10.37 -3.38 -3.96
C ALA A 80 11.64 -3.07 -4.77
N MET A 81 12.71 -3.85 -4.58
CA MET A 81 13.97 -3.65 -5.30
C MET A 81 13.80 -3.92 -6.80
N ARG A 82 13.06 -4.97 -7.17
CA ARG A 82 12.73 -5.25 -8.58
C ARG A 82 11.98 -4.09 -9.24
N ALA A 83 10.98 -3.52 -8.55
CA ALA A 83 10.22 -2.38 -9.05
C ALA A 83 11.08 -1.11 -9.17
N ILE A 84 11.98 -0.85 -8.22
CA ILE A 84 12.91 0.28 -8.26
C ILE A 84 13.90 0.12 -9.43
N ASN A 85 14.43 -1.08 -9.66
CA ASN A 85 15.33 -1.35 -10.79
C ASN A 85 14.63 -1.18 -12.14
N SER A 86 13.41 -1.71 -12.28
CA SER A 86 12.62 -1.50 -13.50
C SER A 86 12.31 -0.01 -13.75
N LEU A 87 12.10 0.77 -12.69
CA LEU A 87 11.96 2.23 -12.80
C LEU A 87 13.28 2.89 -13.22
N ALA A 88 14.41 2.43 -12.70
CA ALA A 88 15.73 2.92 -13.10
C ALA A 88 15.96 2.73 -14.59
N ASP A 89 15.67 1.54 -15.12
CA ASP A 89 15.79 1.21 -16.55
C ASP A 89 14.93 2.16 -17.39
N ALA A 90 13.65 2.34 -17.02
CA ALA A 90 12.73 3.23 -17.72
C ALA A 90 13.15 4.72 -17.69
N VAL A 91 13.80 5.17 -16.60
CA VAL A 91 14.33 6.55 -16.50
C VAL A 91 15.55 6.71 -17.41
N VAL A 92 16.45 5.73 -17.43
CA VAL A 92 17.66 5.75 -18.26
C VAL A 92 17.29 5.71 -19.75
N GLU A 93 16.33 4.87 -20.15
CA GLU A 93 15.82 4.81 -21.52
C GLU A 93 15.24 6.16 -22.00
N ARG A 94 14.63 6.92 -21.10
CA ARG A 94 14.11 8.27 -21.37
C ARG A 94 15.19 9.37 -21.34
N GLY A 95 16.46 9.00 -21.20
CA GLY A 95 17.59 9.93 -21.16
C GLY A 95 17.82 10.59 -19.79
N GLY A 96 17.15 10.11 -18.73
CA GLY A 96 17.38 10.57 -17.37
C GLY A 96 18.79 10.19 -16.89
N ARG A 97 19.55 11.17 -16.41
CA ARG A 97 20.90 10.97 -15.86
C ARG A 97 21.07 11.78 -14.58
N CYS A 98 21.92 11.27 -13.71
CA CYS A 98 22.35 11.96 -12.50
C CYS A 98 23.82 11.60 -12.26
N ASP A 99 24.65 12.60 -11.97
CA ASP A 99 26.09 12.42 -11.80
C ASP A 99 26.45 11.74 -10.47
N ASP A 100 25.58 11.85 -9.46
CA ASP A 100 25.76 11.21 -8.16
C ASP A 100 24.83 9.97 -8.03
N PRO A 101 25.38 8.74 -7.99
CA PRO A 101 24.61 7.51 -7.82
C PRO A 101 23.74 7.49 -6.55
N ARG A 102 24.15 8.17 -5.48
CA ARG A 102 23.39 8.23 -4.22
C ARG A 102 22.14 9.07 -4.40
N VAL A 103 22.27 10.23 -5.03
CA VAL A 103 21.15 11.11 -5.35
C VAL A 103 20.21 10.43 -6.34
N PHE A 104 20.76 9.72 -7.33
CA PHE A 104 19.98 8.94 -8.29
C PHE A 104 19.13 7.88 -7.60
N ASN A 105 19.75 7.03 -6.77
CA ASN A 105 19.06 5.95 -6.07
C ASN A 105 17.98 6.46 -5.09
N LEU A 106 18.28 7.54 -4.36
CA LEU A 106 17.29 8.14 -3.47
C LEU A 106 16.12 8.76 -4.26
N SER A 107 16.39 9.39 -5.40
CA SER A 107 15.36 9.94 -6.28
C SER A 107 14.47 8.85 -6.85
N LEU A 108 15.05 7.71 -7.26
CA LEU A 108 14.30 6.55 -7.72
C LEU A 108 13.41 5.96 -6.63
N LEU A 109 13.93 5.82 -5.40
CA LEU A 109 13.15 5.35 -4.26
C LEU A 109 11.94 6.27 -4.00
N VAL A 110 12.17 7.59 -3.97
CA VAL A 110 11.09 8.57 -3.75
C VAL A 110 10.07 8.53 -4.89
N MET A 111 10.54 8.45 -6.14
CA MET A 111 9.68 8.35 -7.31
C MET A 111 8.84 7.06 -7.30
N TRP A 112 9.44 5.93 -6.96
CA TRP A 112 8.73 4.67 -6.79
C TRP A 112 7.66 4.75 -5.69
N ALA A 113 7.97 5.33 -4.53
CA ALA A 113 6.99 5.53 -3.46
C ALA A 113 5.84 6.47 -3.87
N LEU A 114 6.11 7.48 -4.70
CA LEU A 114 5.10 8.36 -5.29
C LEU A 114 4.21 7.62 -6.29
N LEU A 115 4.78 6.74 -7.13
CA LEU A 115 4.02 5.90 -8.05
C LEU A 115 3.08 4.95 -7.29
N ASN A 116 3.53 4.39 -6.17
CA ASN A 116 2.69 3.60 -5.28
C ASN A 116 1.53 4.42 -4.70
N SER A 117 1.79 5.66 -4.26
CA SER A 117 0.73 6.58 -3.82
C SER A 117 -0.27 6.90 -4.93
N ALA A 118 0.19 7.09 -6.17
CA ALA A 118 -0.68 7.33 -7.31
C ALA A 118 -1.58 6.14 -7.63
N LYS A 119 -1.02 4.91 -7.61
CA LYS A 119 -1.79 3.66 -7.80
C LYS A 119 -2.87 3.48 -6.73
N ASP A 120 -2.53 3.77 -5.48
CA ASP A 120 -3.47 3.72 -4.35
C ASP A 120 -4.60 4.74 -4.52
N THR A 121 -4.25 5.96 -4.89
CA THR A 121 -5.23 7.03 -5.17
C THR A 121 -6.17 6.65 -6.30
N ALA A 122 -5.65 6.02 -7.37
CA ALA A 122 -6.46 5.52 -8.47
C ALA A 122 -7.44 4.41 -8.03
N GLY A 123 -7.01 3.52 -7.12
CA GLY A 123 -7.88 2.51 -6.51
C GLY A 123 -9.02 3.15 -5.71
N LEU A 124 -8.73 4.17 -4.90
CA LEU A 124 -9.75 4.92 -4.15
C LEU A 124 -10.73 5.66 -5.07
N MET A 125 -10.26 6.20 -6.19
CA MET A 125 -11.14 6.82 -7.19
C MET A 125 -12.06 5.81 -7.88
N ALA A 126 -11.57 4.60 -8.17
CA ALA A 126 -12.40 3.53 -8.72
C ALA A 126 -13.50 3.10 -7.72
N LEU A 127 -13.16 3.01 -6.43
CA LEU A 127 -14.15 2.74 -5.38
C LEU A 127 -15.19 3.87 -5.27
N LEU A 128 -14.75 5.13 -5.31
CA LEU A 128 -15.64 6.28 -5.28
C LEU A 128 -16.62 6.25 -6.46
N LEU A 129 -16.16 5.89 -7.67
CA LEU A 129 -17.03 5.73 -8.83
C LEU A 129 -18.15 4.71 -8.56
N GLN A 130 -17.78 3.55 -8.03
CA GLN A 130 -18.75 2.50 -7.71
C GLN A 130 -19.80 3.00 -6.70
N GLN A 131 -19.36 3.69 -5.64
CA GLN A 131 -20.27 4.25 -4.65
C GLN A 131 -21.21 5.31 -5.24
N GLN A 132 -20.71 6.18 -6.13
CA GLN A 132 -21.53 7.21 -6.78
C GLN A 132 -22.57 6.61 -7.73
N LEU A 133 -22.21 5.59 -8.50
CA LEU A 133 -23.14 4.87 -9.37
C LEU A 133 -24.24 4.17 -8.56
N GLN A 134 -23.87 3.50 -7.45
CA GLN A 134 -24.83 2.87 -6.54
C GLN A 134 -25.77 3.89 -5.91
N TYR A 135 -25.25 5.04 -5.49
CA TYR A 135 -26.07 6.13 -4.96
C TYR A 135 -27.09 6.63 -6.01
N ALA A 136 -26.64 6.91 -7.23
CA ALA A 136 -27.50 7.36 -8.32
C ALA A 136 -28.62 6.34 -8.63
N ALA A 137 -28.30 5.05 -8.67
CA ALA A 137 -29.32 4.00 -8.83
C ALA A 137 -30.30 3.97 -7.66
N SER A 138 -29.84 4.16 -6.43
CA SER A 138 -30.73 4.18 -5.27
C SER A 138 -31.71 5.38 -5.33
N GLU A 139 -31.25 6.54 -5.79
CA GLU A 139 -32.10 7.73 -5.96
C GLU A 139 -33.10 7.57 -7.11
N ALA A 140 -32.67 6.99 -8.23
CA ALA A 140 -33.55 6.66 -9.35
C ALA A 140 -34.64 5.65 -8.93
N ALA A 141 -34.27 4.62 -8.16
CA ALA A 141 -35.21 3.63 -7.62
C ALA A 141 -36.24 4.26 -6.68
N LYS A 142 -35.81 5.14 -5.75
CA LYS A 142 -36.70 5.90 -4.87
C LYS A 142 -37.69 6.75 -5.66
N THR A 143 -37.20 7.47 -6.67
CA THR A 143 -38.03 8.33 -7.53
C THR A 143 -39.06 7.51 -8.32
N ALA A 144 -38.69 6.29 -8.72
CA ALA A 144 -39.59 5.34 -9.39
C ALA A 144 -40.53 4.58 -8.42
N GLY A 145 -40.51 4.88 -7.12
CA GLY A 145 -41.31 4.18 -6.11
C GLY A 145 -40.91 2.72 -5.90
N LYS A 146 -39.73 2.30 -6.37
CA LYS A 146 -39.18 0.96 -6.18
C LYS A 146 -38.40 0.91 -4.86
N LYS A 147 -38.49 -0.20 -4.13
CA LYS A 147 -37.56 -0.47 -3.04
C LYS A 147 -36.18 -0.72 -3.65
N ALA A 148 -35.19 0.08 -3.25
CA ALA A 148 -33.80 -0.21 -3.54
C ALA A 148 -33.39 -1.42 -2.70
N TYR A 149 -33.54 -2.62 -3.25
CA TYR A 149 -32.85 -3.78 -2.72
C TYR A 149 -31.40 -3.68 -3.20
N LEU A 150 -30.43 -3.88 -2.30
CA LEU A 150 -29.16 -4.43 -2.74
C LEU A 150 -29.56 -5.78 -3.34
N ASP A 151 -29.46 -5.95 -4.65
CA ASP A 151 -29.52 -7.30 -5.21
C ASP A 151 -28.48 -8.12 -4.44
N ASP A 152 -28.91 -9.25 -3.88
CA ASP A 152 -28.00 -10.26 -3.39
C ASP A 152 -27.04 -10.54 -4.55
N VAL A 153 -25.80 -10.09 -4.41
CA VAL A 153 -24.81 -10.27 -5.44
C VAL A 153 -24.51 -11.77 -5.42
N ASP A 154 -25.18 -12.53 -6.29
CA ASP A 154 -24.89 -13.93 -6.59
C ASP A 154 -23.50 -13.99 -7.27
N VAL A 155 -22.47 -13.69 -6.50
CA VAL A 155 -21.08 -13.86 -6.89
C VAL A 155 -20.70 -15.24 -6.40
N ASP A 156 -20.40 -16.13 -7.34
CA ASP A 156 -19.68 -17.35 -7.00
C ASP A 156 -18.41 -16.97 -6.22
N PRO A 157 -18.27 -17.38 -4.94
CA PRO A 157 -17.08 -17.09 -4.16
C PRO A 157 -15.81 -17.57 -4.84
N LEU A 158 -15.89 -18.63 -5.66
CA LEU A 158 -14.75 -19.11 -6.45
C LEU A 158 -14.37 -18.16 -7.58
N ALA A 159 -15.32 -17.42 -8.16
CA ALA A 159 -15.05 -16.42 -9.18
C ALA A 159 -14.26 -15.21 -8.62
N MET A 160 -14.33 -14.95 -7.31
CA MET A 160 -13.50 -13.96 -6.62
C MET A 160 -12.02 -14.37 -6.65
N TYR A 161 -11.73 -15.66 -6.52
CA TYR A 161 -10.37 -16.18 -6.47
C TYR A 161 -9.84 -16.56 -7.86
N GLY A 162 -8.68 -16.01 -8.24
CA GLY A 162 -7.94 -16.43 -9.45
C GLY A 162 -8.32 -15.69 -10.74
N SER A 163 -9.13 -14.63 -10.67
CA SER A 163 -9.33 -13.75 -11.82
C SER A 163 -8.02 -12.99 -12.13
N SER A 164 -7.63 -12.94 -13.40
CA SER A 164 -6.43 -12.20 -13.79
C SER A 164 -6.63 -10.70 -13.55
N ALA A 165 -5.73 -10.11 -12.77
CA ALA A 165 -5.70 -8.68 -12.53
C ALA A 165 -5.03 -7.98 -13.71
N THR A 166 -5.69 -6.97 -14.28
CA THR A 166 -5.12 -6.18 -15.37
C THR A 166 -5.04 -4.71 -14.98
N THR A 167 -3.98 -4.04 -15.43
CA THR A 167 -3.83 -2.59 -15.25
C THR A 167 -4.47 -1.88 -16.43
N VAL A 168 -5.43 -1.01 -16.17
CA VAL A 168 -6.15 -0.24 -17.18
C VAL A 168 -6.18 1.24 -16.82
N ALA A 169 -6.31 2.11 -17.84
CA ALA A 169 -6.49 3.53 -17.58
C ALA A 169 -7.80 3.76 -16.81
N LEU A 170 -7.76 4.59 -15.78
CA LEU A 170 -8.91 4.82 -14.91
C LEU A 170 -10.09 5.42 -15.68
N LYS A 171 -9.84 6.24 -16.71
CA LYS A 171 -10.87 6.75 -17.62
C LYS A 171 -11.63 5.63 -18.37
N ASP A 172 -10.91 4.61 -18.84
CA ASP A 172 -11.50 3.54 -19.65
C ASP A 172 -12.26 2.58 -18.74
N HIS A 173 -11.72 2.36 -17.53
CA HIS A 173 -12.44 1.64 -16.48
C HIS A 173 -13.73 2.36 -16.08
N ALA A 174 -13.68 3.69 -15.91
CA ALA A 174 -14.83 4.48 -15.52
C ALA A 174 -15.95 4.44 -16.56
N ALA A 175 -15.61 4.64 -17.84
CA ALA A 175 -16.56 4.55 -18.94
C ALA A 175 -17.20 3.14 -19.05
N ARG A 176 -16.38 2.09 -18.98
CA ARG A 176 -16.88 0.70 -18.98
C ARG A 176 -17.83 0.43 -17.82
N ARG A 177 -17.46 0.85 -16.61
CA ARG A 177 -18.23 0.60 -15.40
C ARG A 177 -19.56 1.36 -15.42
N ALA A 178 -19.55 2.62 -15.82
CA ALA A 178 -20.75 3.43 -16.00
C ALA A 178 -21.74 2.77 -16.97
N LYS A 179 -21.26 2.32 -18.13
CA LYS A 179 -22.07 1.62 -19.13
C LYS A 179 -22.68 0.33 -18.60
N THR A 180 -21.86 -0.58 -18.08
CA THR A 180 -22.35 -1.87 -17.53
C THR A 180 -23.33 -1.66 -16.38
N PHE A 181 -23.10 -0.65 -15.54
CA PHE A 181 -23.98 -0.36 -14.42
C PHE A 181 -25.34 0.20 -14.88
N ALA A 182 -25.36 1.05 -15.91
CA ALA A 182 -26.60 1.57 -16.51
C ALA A 182 -27.46 0.46 -17.13
N GLU A 183 -26.83 -0.48 -17.84
CA GLU A 183 -27.52 -1.63 -18.45
C GLU A 183 -28.20 -2.55 -17.42
N GLY A 184 -27.66 -2.63 -16.20
CA GLY A 184 -28.18 -3.52 -15.14
C GLY A 184 -29.10 -2.87 -14.09
N ASN A 185 -28.97 -1.56 -13.83
CA ASN A 185 -29.54 -0.95 -12.61
C ASN A 185 -30.58 0.15 -12.89
N GLY A 186 -31.00 0.34 -14.14
CA GLY A 186 -32.11 1.23 -14.49
C GLY A 186 -31.83 2.73 -14.30
N ILE A 187 -30.57 3.14 -14.23
CA ILE A 187 -30.16 4.54 -14.35
C ILE A 187 -30.03 4.93 -15.82
N ALA A 188 -30.26 6.21 -16.14
CA ALA A 188 -30.02 6.69 -17.50
C ALA A 188 -28.53 6.60 -17.83
N GLU A 189 -28.19 6.01 -18.98
CA GLU A 189 -26.80 5.88 -19.43
C GLU A 189 -26.07 7.22 -19.44
N ALA A 190 -26.75 8.30 -19.83
CA ALA A 190 -26.20 9.65 -19.81
C ALA A 190 -25.78 10.12 -18.41
N GLU A 191 -26.53 9.76 -17.37
CA GLU A 191 -26.22 10.11 -15.98
C GLU A 191 -25.04 9.29 -15.45
N ALA A 192 -25.05 7.98 -15.73
CA ALA A 192 -23.94 7.09 -15.39
C ALA A 192 -22.62 7.55 -16.04
N MET A 193 -22.68 7.90 -17.32
CA MET A 193 -21.54 8.38 -18.10
C MET A 193 -21.06 9.74 -17.60
N ALA A 194 -21.96 10.66 -17.22
CA ALA A 194 -21.57 11.95 -16.64
C ALA A 194 -20.81 11.78 -15.31
N ILE A 195 -21.21 10.83 -14.46
CA ILE A 195 -20.48 10.48 -13.23
C ILE A 195 -19.10 9.91 -13.57
N GLY A 196 -19.04 9.00 -14.54
CA GLY A 196 -17.80 8.41 -15.06
C GLY A 196 -16.83 9.46 -15.60
N ASP A 197 -17.32 10.37 -16.44
CA ASP A 197 -16.56 11.43 -17.09
C ASP A 197 -16.04 12.46 -16.07
N LEU A 198 -16.87 12.83 -15.08
CA LEU A 198 -16.44 13.72 -14.01
C LEU A 198 -15.25 13.14 -13.23
N LEU A 199 -15.31 11.85 -12.89
CA LEU A 199 -14.22 11.17 -12.19
C LEU A 199 -13.00 10.93 -13.08
N ALA A 200 -13.22 10.59 -14.35
CA ALA A 200 -12.15 10.45 -15.34
C ALA A 200 -11.40 11.79 -15.57
N SER A 201 -12.12 12.91 -15.60
CA SER A 201 -11.54 14.25 -15.76
C SER A 201 -10.60 14.63 -14.60
N ARG A 202 -10.89 14.12 -13.39
CA ARG A 202 -10.07 14.32 -12.18
C ARG A 202 -8.94 13.31 -12.06
N ALA A 203 -9.09 12.13 -12.65
CA ALA A 203 -8.11 11.06 -12.64
C ALA A 203 -6.92 11.29 -13.58
N GLY A 204 -7.10 12.04 -14.67
CA GLY A 204 -6.03 12.31 -15.63
C GLY A 204 -5.45 11.02 -16.24
N THR A 205 -4.14 10.81 -16.07
CA THR A 205 -3.39 9.65 -16.61
C THR A 205 -3.27 8.48 -15.63
N LEU A 206 -4.01 8.52 -14.52
CA LEU A 206 -3.96 7.44 -13.52
C LEU A 206 -4.45 6.11 -14.10
N THR A 207 -3.82 5.04 -13.61
CA THR A 207 -4.19 3.66 -13.93
C THR A 207 -4.66 2.96 -12.67
N CYS A 208 -5.67 2.11 -12.81
CA CYS A 208 -6.17 1.27 -11.72
C CYS A 208 -6.02 -0.20 -12.12
N VAL A 209 -5.97 -1.06 -11.12
CA VAL A 209 -5.96 -2.51 -11.32
C VAL A 209 -7.37 -3.01 -11.15
N VAL A 210 -7.85 -3.77 -12.13
CA VAL A 210 -9.22 -4.25 -12.20
C VAL A 210 -9.19 -5.77 -12.26
N SER A 211 -10.03 -6.41 -11.45
CA SER A 211 -10.30 -7.85 -11.49
C SER A 211 -11.51 -8.13 -12.39
N GLY A 212 -11.56 -9.34 -12.97
CA GLY A 212 -12.64 -9.76 -13.86
C GLY A 212 -14.04 -9.72 -13.24
N THR A 213 -14.14 -9.78 -11.91
CA THR A 213 -15.42 -9.77 -11.17
C THR A 213 -15.98 -8.36 -10.97
N GLY A 214 -15.20 -7.31 -11.25
CA GLY A 214 -15.62 -5.93 -11.05
C GLY A 214 -15.85 -5.56 -9.58
N LEU A 215 -15.36 -6.35 -8.63
CA LEU A 215 -15.33 -6.02 -7.21
C LEU A 215 -13.92 -5.58 -6.80
N ASP A 216 -13.82 -4.82 -5.73
CA ASP A 216 -12.57 -4.27 -5.24
C ASP A 216 -11.76 -5.32 -4.48
N ASN A 217 -10.65 -5.76 -5.09
CA ASN A 217 -9.70 -6.66 -4.44
C ASN A 217 -8.87 -5.97 -3.33
N GLN A 218 -9.35 -4.86 -2.74
CA GLN A 218 -8.63 -4.21 -1.62
C GLN A 218 -8.54 -5.16 -0.41
N THR A 219 -9.64 -5.85 -0.10
CA THR A 219 -9.69 -6.85 0.97
C THR A 219 -8.75 -8.03 0.67
N GLU A 220 -8.69 -8.46 -0.59
CA GLU A 220 -7.76 -9.52 -1.02
C GLU A 220 -6.30 -9.07 -0.95
N ARG A 221 -5.97 -7.82 -1.29
CA ARG A 221 -4.61 -7.29 -1.16
C ARG A 221 -4.15 -7.22 0.29
N GLU A 222 -5.04 -6.82 1.20
CA GLU A 222 -4.73 -6.82 2.63
C GLU A 222 -4.52 -8.24 3.16
N LEU A 223 -5.34 -9.18 2.71
CA LEU A 223 -5.21 -10.61 3.03
C LEU A 223 -3.93 -11.22 2.44
N GLU A 224 -3.60 -10.93 1.19
CA GLU A 224 -2.36 -11.37 0.52
C GLU A 224 -1.13 -10.85 1.27
N VAL A 225 -1.14 -9.58 1.67
CA VAL A 225 -0.06 -9.00 2.47
C VAL A 225 0.05 -9.70 3.83
N GLN A 226 -1.07 -9.99 4.51
CA GLN A 226 -1.07 -10.75 5.77
C GLN A 226 -0.53 -12.17 5.59
N VAL A 227 -1.01 -12.89 4.57
CA VAL A 227 -0.56 -14.26 4.25
C VAL A 227 0.94 -14.27 3.92
N GLN A 228 1.42 -13.28 3.15
CA GLN A 228 2.86 -13.14 2.88
C GLN A 228 3.67 -12.83 4.14
N MET A 229 3.16 -12.01 5.06
CA MET A 229 3.81 -11.77 6.36
C MET A 229 3.84 -13.03 7.22
N GLU A 230 2.76 -13.82 7.26
CA GLU A 230 2.73 -15.10 7.97
C GLU A 230 3.70 -16.13 7.37
N GLN A 231 3.75 -16.23 6.04
CA GLN A 231 4.69 -17.11 5.35
C GLN A 231 6.15 -16.72 5.60
N LYS A 232 6.46 -15.42 5.58
CA LYS A 232 7.80 -14.91 5.93
C LYS A 232 8.14 -15.22 7.39
N THR A 233 7.19 -15.01 8.30
CA THR A 233 7.36 -15.36 9.72
C THR A 233 7.63 -16.85 9.88
N ARG A 234 6.80 -17.73 9.28
CA ARG A 234 6.99 -19.19 9.29
C ARG A 234 8.37 -19.61 8.77
N THR A 235 8.78 -19.06 7.62
CA THR A 235 10.09 -19.35 7.00
C THR A 235 11.24 -18.88 7.89
N GLN A 236 11.09 -17.74 8.55
CA GLN A 236 12.11 -17.18 9.46
C GLN A 236 12.20 -18.01 10.75
N THR A 237 11.08 -18.46 11.33
CA THR A 237 11.09 -19.45 12.43
C THR A 237 11.71 -20.78 12.02
N ALA A 238 11.43 -21.29 10.82
CA ALA A 238 12.02 -22.53 10.33
C ALA A 238 13.54 -22.42 10.14
N ARG A 239 14.04 -21.25 9.69
CA ARG A 239 15.48 -20.97 9.60
C ARG A 239 16.16 -20.84 10.96
N LEU A 240 15.44 -20.40 11.99
CA LEU A 240 15.96 -20.25 13.35
C LEU A 240 15.89 -21.56 14.17
N ASN A 241 15.08 -22.54 13.75
CA ASN A 241 14.92 -23.84 14.40
C ASN A 241 15.07 -25.02 13.39
N PRO A 242 16.28 -25.31 12.88
CA PRO A 242 16.50 -26.43 11.96
C PRO A 242 16.42 -27.82 12.63
N ALA A 243 16.11 -27.92 13.93
CA ALA A 243 16.32 -29.13 14.74
C ALA A 243 15.05 -29.93 15.10
N VAL A 244 13.90 -29.70 14.44
CA VAL A 244 12.65 -30.42 14.80
C VAL A 244 12.21 -31.47 13.78
N ASP A 245 12.71 -31.45 12.54
CA ASP A 245 12.19 -32.32 11.47
C ASP A 245 12.96 -33.63 11.24
N THR A 246 14.00 -33.93 12.02
CA THR A 246 14.78 -35.19 11.85
C THR A 246 14.50 -36.27 12.91
N ALA A 247 13.65 -36.03 13.90
CA ALA A 247 13.46 -36.96 15.02
C ALA A 247 12.29 -37.97 14.87
N THR A 248 11.52 -37.95 13.77
CA THR A 248 10.36 -38.86 13.59
C THR A 248 10.57 -39.96 12.56
N ALA A 249 11.77 -40.12 11.99
CA ALA A 249 12.05 -41.13 10.97
C ALA A 249 12.74 -42.42 11.47
N GLU A 250 13.17 -42.50 12.73
CA GLU A 250 13.85 -43.70 13.30
C GLU A 250 13.06 -44.31 14.45
N THR A 251 11.88 -44.88 14.19
CA THR A 251 11.29 -45.93 15.08
C THR A 251 10.23 -46.79 14.38
N VAL A 252 10.48 -47.24 13.14
CA VAL A 252 9.77 -48.41 12.59
C VAL A 252 10.73 -49.21 11.70
N ALA A 253 11.49 -50.11 12.33
CA ALA A 253 12.10 -51.28 11.71
C ALA A 253 12.38 -52.33 12.78
#